data_AF-A0AA38UR51-F1
#
_entry.id   AF-A0AA38UR51-F1
#
_cell.length_a   1.000
_cell.length_b   1.000
_cell.length_c   1.000
_cell.angle_alpha   90.00
_cell.angle_beta   90.00
_cell.angle_gamma   90.00
#
_symmetry.space_group_name_H-M   'P 1'
#
loop_
_entity.id
_entity.type
_entity.pdbx_description
1 polymer ?
#
loop_
_entity_poly.entity_id
_entity_poly.type
_entity_poly.pdbx_seq_one_letter_code
_entity_poly.pdbx_strand_id
1 'polypeptide(L)'
;MNNSNEPKTYSSTRGKYALQGLLVGQKGAVTCIAVHPLGIFAACGGTRIWHLPTGKSLLTPTNTADRGITTAIVWLTKPDDDDDGLAYGTEHGFLWIWKRNKNEHTFNEIYCNRLTGGKDGQEISAMAYDNSSGQLAVVHRAEAVHRFVIDGGMSPRTISSITIRDHWPQAVAFGQVGVRGPELWTFGREDGVIYILNDEGKILKAKTTGAVIGHAVLSTKDDAIILDDVSQGIALYKLSGTERIRTFQ
;
A
#
# COMPACT_ATOMS: atom_id res chain seq x y z
N MET A 1 -35.94 13.57 28.86
CA MET A 1 -35.02 14.14 27.86
C MET A 1 -34.84 13.10 26.77
N ASN A 2 -35.49 13.30 25.61
CA ASN A 2 -35.46 12.35 24.49
C ASN A 2 -34.20 12.59 23.66
N ASN A 3 -33.28 11.63 23.66
CA ASN A 3 -32.17 11.58 22.70
C ASN A 3 -32.69 11.07 21.36
N SER A 4 -33.14 11.99 20.50
CA SER A 4 -33.38 11.72 19.08
C SER A 4 -32.03 11.57 18.36
N ASN A 5 -31.46 10.36 18.40
CA ASN A 5 -30.38 9.95 17.50
C ASN A 5 -30.98 9.64 16.13
N GLU A 6 -31.42 10.66 15.40
CA GLU A 6 -31.59 10.50 13.96
C GLU A 6 -30.19 10.24 13.36
N PRO A 7 -30.02 9.20 12.53
CA PRO A 7 -28.75 8.95 11.87
C PRO A 7 -28.46 10.15 10.96
N LYS A 8 -27.42 10.92 11.27
CA LYS A 8 -26.93 11.97 10.39
C LYS A 8 -26.58 11.33 9.04
N THR A 9 -27.37 11.64 8.01
CA THR A 9 -27.04 11.31 6.64
C THR A 9 -25.92 12.23 6.17
N TYR A 10 -24.70 11.70 6.14
CA TYR A 10 -23.57 12.41 5.54
C TYR A 10 -23.60 12.15 4.03
N SER A 11 -23.67 13.21 3.23
CA SER A 11 -23.56 13.14 1.78
C SER A 11 -22.48 14.08 1.29
N SER A 12 -21.84 13.75 0.15
CA SER A 12 -20.93 14.68 -0.49
C SER A 12 -21.66 15.92 -0.97
N THR A 13 -20.96 17.04 -1.04
CA THR A 13 -21.50 18.34 -1.48
C THR A 13 -22.07 18.31 -2.90
N ARG A 14 -21.59 17.40 -3.74
CA ARG A 14 -22.08 17.17 -5.11
C ARG A 14 -23.13 16.05 -5.21
N GLY A 15 -23.58 15.49 -4.09
CA GLY A 15 -24.60 14.43 -4.03
C GLY A 15 -24.18 13.09 -4.64
N LYS A 16 -22.91 12.91 -5.03
CA LYS A 16 -22.42 11.68 -5.69
C LYS A 16 -22.13 10.53 -4.74
N TYR A 17 -22.02 10.83 -3.45
CA TYR A 17 -21.65 9.87 -2.42
C TYR A 17 -22.51 10.12 -1.20
N ALA A 18 -22.98 9.04 -0.58
CA ALA A 18 -23.69 9.06 0.69
C ALA A 18 -23.04 8.04 1.62
N LEU A 19 -23.01 8.34 2.91
CA LEU A 19 -22.53 7.42 3.93
C LEU A 19 -23.45 6.21 3.98
N GLN A 20 -22.89 5.04 3.65
CA GLN A 20 -23.59 3.76 3.70
C GLN A 20 -23.44 3.05 5.05
N GLY A 21 -22.31 3.26 5.73
CA GLY A 21 -22.05 2.60 7.01
C GLY A 21 -20.83 3.17 7.71
N LEU A 22 -20.77 2.95 9.02
CA LEU A 22 -19.65 3.33 9.87
C LEU A 22 -19.01 2.07 10.45
N LEU A 23 -17.72 1.86 10.18
CA LEU A 23 -16.94 0.78 10.74
C LEU A 23 -16.24 1.28 12.02
N VAL A 24 -16.66 0.75 13.17
CA VAL A 24 -16.17 1.17 14.49
C VAL A 24 -15.35 0.05 15.13
N GLY A 25 -14.32 0.40 15.90
CA GLY A 25 -13.58 -0.53 16.74
C GLY A 25 -12.08 -0.30 16.80
N GLN A 26 -11.52 0.51 15.90
CA GLN A 26 -10.10 0.86 15.93
C GLN A 26 -9.79 1.74 17.14
N LYS A 27 -8.69 1.44 17.84
CA LYS A 27 -8.14 2.29 18.89
C LYS A 27 -7.04 3.15 18.27
N GLY A 28 -7.16 4.48 18.39
CA GLY A 28 -6.20 5.41 17.80
C GLY A 28 -6.51 5.76 16.34
N ALA A 29 -5.56 6.45 15.70
CA ALA A 29 -5.71 6.92 14.33
C ALA A 29 -5.67 5.78 13.31
N VAL A 30 -6.50 5.88 12.27
CA VAL A 30 -6.38 5.05 11.08
C VAL A 30 -5.45 5.75 10.10
N THR A 31 -4.25 5.21 9.94
CA THR A 31 -3.16 5.73 9.09
C THR A 31 -3.23 5.21 7.65
N CYS A 32 -3.81 4.03 7.45
CA CYS A 32 -3.93 3.39 6.15
C CYS A 32 -5.15 2.45 6.10
N ILE A 33 -5.67 2.24 4.89
CA ILE A 33 -6.78 1.34 4.60
C ILE A 33 -6.55 0.66 3.24
N ALA A 34 -6.94 -0.60 3.11
CA ALA A 34 -6.94 -1.32 1.84
C ALA A 34 -8.25 -2.10 1.69
N VAL A 35 -8.90 -1.93 0.54
CA VAL A 35 -10.11 -2.69 0.18
C VAL A 35 -9.69 -3.87 -0.69
N HIS A 36 -10.25 -5.05 -0.40
CA HIS A 36 -10.01 -6.25 -1.18
C HIS A 36 -10.49 -6.03 -2.64
N PRO A 37 -9.79 -6.54 -3.66
CA PRO A 37 -10.18 -6.33 -5.06
C PRO A 37 -11.62 -6.72 -5.40
N LEU A 38 -12.17 -7.73 -4.71
CA LEU A 38 -13.57 -8.16 -4.86
C LEU A 38 -14.58 -7.31 -4.05
N GLY A 39 -14.14 -6.30 -3.30
CA GLY A 39 -15.01 -5.44 -2.50
C GLY A 39 -15.68 -6.12 -1.29
N ILE A 40 -15.21 -7.30 -0.90
CA ILE A 40 -15.79 -8.10 0.18
C ILE A 40 -15.18 -7.78 1.55
N PHE A 41 -13.93 -7.34 1.59
CA PHE A 41 -13.23 -6.98 2.82
C PHE A 41 -12.62 -5.60 2.74
N ALA A 42 -12.50 -4.95 3.88
CA ALA A 42 -11.60 -3.83 4.09
C ALA A 42 -10.70 -4.13 5.28
N ALA A 43 -9.42 -3.83 5.14
CA ALA A 43 -8.44 -3.87 6.22
C ALA A 43 -7.97 -2.45 6.51
N CYS A 44 -7.78 -2.09 7.78
CA CYS A 44 -7.19 -0.81 8.14
C CYS A 44 -6.10 -0.97 9.19
N GLY A 45 -5.26 0.07 9.30
CA GLY A 45 -4.03 0.08 10.09
C GLY A 45 -4.14 -0.65 11.43
N GLY A 46 -3.49 -1.81 11.53
CA GLY A 46 -3.01 -2.37 12.81
C GLY A 46 -3.90 -3.34 13.56
N THR A 47 -4.93 -3.93 12.95
CA THR A 47 -5.37 -5.31 13.26
C THR A 47 -6.69 -5.69 12.63
N ARG A 48 -7.54 -4.75 12.21
CA ARG A 48 -8.93 -5.09 11.91
C ARG A 48 -9.21 -5.29 10.43
N ILE A 49 -9.98 -6.33 10.17
CA ILE A 49 -10.55 -6.66 8.87
C ILE A 49 -12.06 -6.69 9.04
N TRP A 50 -12.79 -6.02 8.16
CA TRP A 50 -14.25 -6.03 8.15
C TRP A 50 -14.74 -6.75 6.90
N HIS A 51 -15.75 -7.59 7.08
CA HIS A 51 -16.58 -8.07 5.98
C HIS A 51 -17.58 -6.98 5.60
N LEU A 52 -17.36 -6.34 4.46
CA LEU A 52 -18.10 -5.13 4.06
C LEU A 52 -19.61 -5.35 3.90
N PRO A 53 -20.10 -6.47 3.31
CA PRO A 53 -21.54 -6.68 3.18
C PRO A 53 -22.28 -6.76 4.53
N THR A 54 -21.63 -7.24 5.59
CA THR A 54 -22.26 -7.40 6.92
C THR A 54 -21.82 -6.34 7.93
N GLY A 55 -20.81 -5.54 7.62
CA GLY A 55 -20.15 -4.61 8.54
C GLY A 55 -19.45 -5.29 9.73
N LYS A 56 -19.35 -6.63 9.76
CA LYS A 56 -18.79 -7.37 10.89
C LYS A 56 -17.27 -7.40 10.82
N SER A 57 -16.61 -7.10 11.94
CA SER A 57 -15.17 -7.32 12.11
C SER A 57 -14.88 -8.82 12.18
N LEU A 58 -13.85 -9.26 11.47
CA LEU A 58 -13.28 -10.60 11.58
C LEU A 58 -12.30 -10.68 12.75
N LEU A 59 -12.03 -11.90 13.18
CA LEU A 59 -10.95 -12.19 14.13
C LEU A 59 -9.61 -12.16 13.42
N THR A 60 -8.64 -11.56 14.08
CA THR A 60 -7.29 -11.33 13.56
C THR A 60 -6.27 -11.62 14.66
N PRO A 61 -5.01 -11.91 14.30
CA PRO A 61 -3.96 -12.15 15.29
C PRO A 61 -3.86 -11.01 16.31
N THR A 62 -3.79 -11.36 17.59
CA THR A 62 -3.61 -10.43 18.72
C THR A 62 -2.14 -10.33 19.11
N ASN A 63 -1.74 -9.26 19.80
CA ASN A 63 -0.36 -8.94 20.26
C ASN A 63 0.55 -8.23 19.25
N THR A 64 0.08 -7.11 18.69
CA THR A 64 0.87 -6.25 17.79
C THR A 64 1.55 -5.07 18.47
N ALA A 65 1.39 -4.89 19.80
CA ALA A 65 1.72 -3.64 20.49
C ALA A 65 3.18 -3.18 20.33
N ASP A 66 4.15 -4.09 20.34
CA ASP A 66 5.58 -3.73 20.29
C ASP A 66 6.10 -3.48 18.87
N ARG A 67 5.24 -3.68 17.85
CA ARG A 67 5.64 -3.68 16.43
C ARG A 67 5.39 -2.34 15.74
N GLY A 68 4.85 -1.35 16.47
CA GLY A 68 4.56 -0.01 15.98
C GLY A 68 3.25 0.09 15.18
N ILE A 69 2.87 1.32 14.86
CA ILE A 69 1.66 1.64 14.09
C ILE A 69 1.80 1.08 12.67
N THR A 70 0.74 0.48 12.13
CA THR A 70 0.69 0.06 10.73
C THR A 70 0.61 1.26 9.80
N THR A 71 1.47 1.33 8.80
CA THR A 71 1.63 2.51 7.92
C THR A 71 1.31 2.20 6.46
N ALA A 72 1.40 0.93 6.06
CA ALA A 72 1.03 0.48 4.72
C ALA A 72 0.29 -0.85 4.80
N ILE A 73 -0.69 -1.08 3.90
CA ILE A 73 -1.43 -2.34 3.78
C ILE A 73 -1.63 -2.65 2.29
N VAL A 74 -1.47 -3.91 1.91
CA VAL A 74 -1.83 -4.40 0.57
C VAL A 74 -2.43 -5.80 0.65
N TRP A 75 -3.44 -6.06 -0.18
CA TRP A 75 -4.02 -7.40 -0.33
C TRP A 75 -3.15 -8.24 -1.27
N LEU A 76 -2.90 -9.50 -0.88
CA LEU A 76 -2.18 -10.50 -1.66
C LEU A 76 -3.21 -11.45 -2.25
N THR A 77 -3.59 -11.23 -3.50
CA THR A 77 -4.63 -12.00 -4.19
C THR A 77 -4.10 -12.49 -5.52
N LYS A 78 -4.29 -13.76 -5.86
CA LYS A 78 -3.94 -14.27 -7.20
C LYS A 78 -5.22 -14.54 -8.00
N PRO A 79 -5.24 -14.31 -9.31
CA PRO A 79 -6.45 -14.51 -10.12
C PRO A 79 -7.04 -15.93 -10.06
N ASP A 80 -6.16 -16.93 -9.96
CA ASP A 80 -6.51 -18.36 -9.98
C ASP A 80 -6.34 -19.03 -8.62
N ASP A 81 -5.96 -18.25 -7.59
CA ASP A 81 -5.83 -18.76 -6.23
C ASP A 81 -6.91 -18.11 -5.38
N ASP A 82 -7.60 -19.00 -4.73
CA ASP A 82 -8.72 -18.69 -3.88
C ASP A 82 -8.16 -18.28 -2.49
N ASP A 83 -6.88 -18.51 -2.22
CA ASP A 83 -6.16 -18.08 -1.02
C ASP A 83 -5.90 -16.57 -1.01
N ASP A 84 -6.58 -15.87 -0.11
CA ASP A 84 -6.32 -14.45 0.16
C ASP A 84 -5.23 -14.29 1.23
N GLY A 85 -4.35 -13.32 1.00
CA GLY A 85 -3.39 -12.85 2.00
C GLY A 85 -3.51 -11.35 2.22
N LEU A 86 -2.94 -10.88 3.33
CA LEU A 86 -2.81 -9.47 3.64
C LEU A 86 -1.38 -9.21 4.07
N ALA A 87 -0.69 -8.31 3.37
CA ALA A 87 0.57 -7.77 3.84
C ALA A 87 0.35 -6.42 4.51
N TYR A 88 1.09 -6.13 5.57
CA TYR A 88 1.15 -4.79 6.14
C TYR A 88 2.54 -4.44 6.66
N GLY A 89 2.88 -3.15 6.58
CA GLY A 89 4.11 -2.57 7.06
C GLY A 89 3.88 -1.67 8.27
N THR A 90 4.89 -1.49 9.12
CA THR A 90 4.79 -0.65 10.32
C THR A 90 5.82 0.49 10.37
N GLU A 91 5.59 1.44 11.27
CA GLU A 91 6.50 2.56 11.57
C GLU A 91 7.87 2.10 12.09
N HIS A 92 7.96 0.91 12.68
CA HIS A 92 9.21 0.29 13.13
C HIS A 92 9.86 -0.61 12.07
N GLY A 93 9.35 -0.61 10.83
CA GLY A 93 9.93 -1.36 9.71
C GLY A 93 9.58 -2.85 9.68
N PHE A 94 8.55 -3.28 10.41
CA PHE A 94 8.11 -4.69 10.36
C PHE A 94 7.21 -4.95 9.16
N LEU A 95 7.59 -5.92 8.34
CA LEU A 95 6.72 -6.53 7.33
C LEU A 95 6.00 -7.73 7.94
N TRP A 96 4.68 -7.70 7.78
CA TRP A 96 3.75 -8.73 8.20
C TRP A 96 3.05 -9.33 7.00
N ILE A 97 2.85 -10.65 7.02
CA ILE A 97 1.95 -11.31 6.09
C ILE A 97 1.02 -12.25 6.85
N TRP A 98 -0.27 -12.05 6.61
CA TRP A 98 -1.33 -12.91 7.09
C TRP A 98 -1.93 -13.70 5.94
N LYS A 99 -2.31 -14.95 6.20
CA LYS A 99 -3.06 -15.79 5.27
C LYS A 99 -4.45 -16.02 5.83
N ARG A 100 -5.47 -15.92 4.96
CA ARG A 100 -6.85 -16.17 5.32
C ARG A 100 -7.06 -17.67 5.55
N ASN A 101 -7.63 -18.03 6.71
CA ASN A 101 -8.20 -19.35 6.93
C ASN A 101 -9.69 -19.31 6.57
N LYS A 102 -10.05 -19.89 5.43
CA LYS A 102 -11.43 -19.88 4.94
C LYS A 102 -12.40 -20.62 5.84
N ASN A 103 -11.96 -21.73 6.42
CA ASN A 103 -12.83 -22.61 7.22
C ASN A 103 -13.26 -21.94 8.52
N GLU A 104 -12.40 -21.07 9.06
CA GLU A 104 -12.61 -20.43 10.36
C GLU A 104 -13.01 -18.96 10.25
N HIS A 105 -13.04 -18.39 9.04
CA HIS A 105 -13.21 -16.96 8.80
C HIS A 105 -12.23 -16.08 9.61
N THR A 106 -11.00 -16.59 9.80
CA THR A 106 -9.92 -15.95 10.54
C THR A 106 -8.73 -15.65 9.63
N PHE A 107 -7.77 -14.89 10.13
CA PHE A 107 -6.48 -14.68 9.51
C PHE A 107 -5.38 -15.19 10.44
N ASN A 108 -4.40 -15.89 9.86
CA ASN A 108 -3.27 -16.43 10.58
C ASN A 108 -2.00 -15.71 10.17
N GLU A 109 -1.15 -15.43 11.16
CA GLU A 109 0.17 -14.84 10.98
C GLU A 109 1.12 -15.87 10.34
N ILE A 110 1.63 -15.57 9.14
CA ILE A 110 2.56 -16.45 8.41
C ILE A 110 3.99 -15.90 8.45
N TYR A 111 4.13 -14.58 8.36
CA TYR A 111 5.42 -13.94 8.29
C TYR A 111 5.46 -12.69 9.19
N CYS A 112 6.57 -12.56 9.90
CA CYS A 112 6.96 -11.41 10.69
C CYS A 112 8.45 -11.23 10.55
N ASN A 113 8.92 -10.15 9.95
CA ASN A 113 10.32 -9.72 10.14
C ASN A 113 10.44 -8.21 10.07
N ARG A 114 11.38 -7.69 10.85
CA ARG A 114 11.85 -6.31 10.67
C ARG A 114 12.76 -6.27 9.45
N LEU A 115 12.35 -5.53 8.43
CA LEU A 115 13.18 -5.35 7.24
C LEU A 115 14.34 -4.41 7.58
N THR A 116 15.52 -4.73 7.07
CA THR A 116 16.72 -3.91 7.23
C THR A 116 17.03 -3.15 5.94
N GLY A 117 17.76 -2.04 6.05
CA GLY A 117 18.20 -1.21 4.94
C GLY A 117 18.40 0.24 5.40
N GLY A 118 19.39 0.91 4.80
CA GLY A 118 19.86 2.23 5.24
C GLY A 118 20.24 2.28 6.73
N LYS A 119 19.70 3.28 7.45
CA LYS A 119 19.92 3.49 8.90
C LYS A 119 18.77 2.86 9.70
N ASP A 120 19.02 1.67 10.26
CA ASP A 120 18.24 1.03 11.33
C ASP A 120 16.75 0.70 11.07
N GLY A 121 16.36 0.33 9.85
CA GLY A 121 15.04 -0.27 9.59
C GLY A 121 13.89 0.63 10.08
N GLN A 122 13.64 1.70 9.33
CA GLN A 122 12.58 2.68 9.63
C GLN A 122 11.23 2.24 9.05
N GLU A 123 10.23 3.11 9.25
CA GLU A 123 8.88 3.03 8.71
C GLU A 123 8.84 2.44 7.29
N ILE A 124 8.00 1.41 7.11
CA ILE A 124 7.54 0.99 5.79
C ILE A 124 6.50 2.01 5.34
N SER A 125 6.86 2.85 4.37
CA SER A 125 6.03 3.98 3.93
C SER A 125 4.99 3.59 2.90
N ALA A 126 5.26 2.57 2.07
CA ALA A 126 4.32 2.07 1.09
C ALA A 126 4.65 0.64 0.65
N MET A 127 3.64 0.00 0.05
CA MET A 127 3.75 -1.31 -0.57
C MET A 127 2.90 -1.39 -1.82
N ALA A 128 3.29 -2.26 -2.74
CA ALA A 128 2.51 -2.60 -3.92
C ALA A 128 2.59 -4.10 -4.15
N TYR A 129 1.48 -4.70 -4.61
CA TYR A 129 1.43 -6.10 -4.99
C TYR A 129 0.98 -6.21 -6.44
N ASP A 130 1.76 -6.92 -7.25
CA ASP A 130 1.40 -7.28 -8.62
C ASP A 130 0.85 -8.71 -8.63
N ASN A 131 -0.45 -8.82 -8.87
CA ASN A 131 -1.15 -10.10 -8.89
C ASN A 131 -0.72 -11.01 -10.06
N SER A 132 -0.18 -10.44 -11.13
CA SER A 132 0.21 -11.19 -12.33
C SER A 132 1.53 -11.93 -12.13
N SER A 133 2.52 -11.29 -11.48
CA SER A 133 3.80 -11.93 -11.15
C SER A 133 3.85 -12.51 -9.73
N GLY A 134 2.86 -12.21 -8.89
CA GLY A 134 2.83 -12.60 -7.48
C GLY A 134 3.88 -11.88 -6.64
N GLN A 135 4.34 -10.71 -7.08
CA GLN A 135 5.43 -9.99 -6.45
C GLN A 135 4.94 -8.88 -5.53
N LEU A 136 5.61 -8.74 -4.39
CA LEU A 136 5.39 -7.71 -3.39
C LEU A 136 6.57 -6.76 -3.39
N ALA A 137 6.31 -5.48 -3.60
CA ALA A 137 7.28 -4.42 -3.38
C ALA A 137 7.00 -3.72 -2.06
N VAL A 138 8.06 -3.42 -1.32
CA VAL A 138 8.00 -2.73 -0.03
C VAL A 138 9.06 -1.64 -0.02
N VAL A 139 8.67 -0.41 0.29
CA VAL A 139 9.60 0.71 0.44
C VAL A 139 9.60 1.22 1.86
N HIS A 140 10.77 1.65 2.33
CA HIS A 140 10.92 2.19 3.65
C HIS A 140 11.60 3.56 3.64
N ARG A 141 11.37 4.35 4.71
CA ARG A 141 11.97 5.69 4.83
C ARG A 141 13.48 5.67 5.03
N ALA A 142 14.08 4.55 5.42
CA ALA A 142 15.53 4.37 5.45
C ALA A 142 16.17 4.11 4.07
N GLU A 143 15.67 4.76 3.01
CA GLU A 143 16.29 4.76 1.67
C GLU A 143 16.33 3.43 0.91
N ALA A 144 15.70 2.35 1.39
CA ALA A 144 15.71 1.07 0.71
C ALA A 144 14.35 0.61 0.18
N VAL A 145 14.48 -0.25 -0.83
CA VAL A 145 13.44 -0.79 -1.68
C VAL A 145 13.64 -2.30 -1.70
N HIS A 146 12.61 -3.01 -1.26
CA HIS A 146 12.55 -4.47 -1.20
C HIS A 146 11.57 -5.00 -2.23
N ARG A 147 11.93 -6.12 -2.84
CA ARG A 147 11.11 -6.84 -3.79
C ARG A 147 11.10 -8.32 -3.41
N PHE A 148 9.91 -8.88 -3.28
CA PHE A 148 9.69 -10.27 -2.93
C PHE A 148 8.83 -10.96 -3.98
N VAL A 149 8.99 -12.27 -4.12
CA VAL A 149 7.95 -13.14 -4.69
C VAL A 149 7.21 -13.82 -3.54
N ILE A 150 5.88 -13.84 -3.59
CA ILE A 150 5.03 -14.49 -2.60
C ILE A 150 4.67 -15.90 -3.09
N ASP A 151 5.11 -16.93 -2.35
CA ASP A 151 4.81 -18.32 -2.71
C ASP A 151 3.34 -18.73 -2.38
N GLY A 152 2.98 -19.99 -2.58
CA GLY A 152 1.65 -20.50 -2.25
C GLY A 152 1.36 -20.57 -0.73
N GLY A 153 2.40 -20.54 0.08
CA GLY A 153 2.30 -20.49 1.53
C GLY A 153 2.11 -19.07 2.07
N MET A 154 2.04 -18.04 1.22
CA MET A 154 2.13 -16.62 1.60
C MET A 154 3.46 -16.25 2.26
N SER A 155 4.51 -17.04 2.03
CA SER A 155 5.86 -16.72 2.51
C SER A 155 6.61 -15.88 1.48
N PRO A 156 7.21 -14.75 1.87
CA PRO A 156 7.95 -13.90 0.97
C PRO A 156 9.36 -14.47 0.75
N ARG A 157 9.80 -14.54 -0.51
CA ARG A 157 11.19 -14.80 -0.88
C ARG A 157 11.79 -13.57 -1.54
N THR A 158 12.93 -13.10 -1.06
CA THR A 158 13.59 -11.91 -1.58
C THR A 158 14.05 -12.11 -3.02
N ILE A 159 13.66 -11.19 -3.89
CA ILE A 159 14.22 -11.03 -5.26
C ILE A 159 15.36 -10.01 -5.20
N SER A 160 15.09 -8.84 -4.63
CA SER A 160 16.07 -7.76 -4.47
C SER A 160 15.81 -6.96 -3.20
N SER A 161 16.88 -6.38 -2.65
CA SER A 161 16.84 -5.47 -1.52
C SER A 161 17.98 -4.48 -1.70
N ILE A 162 17.67 -3.23 -2.07
CA ILE A 162 18.66 -2.23 -2.43
C ILE A 162 18.41 -0.91 -1.70
N THR A 163 19.47 -0.16 -1.40
CA THR A 163 19.41 1.21 -0.88
C THR A 163 19.75 2.20 -1.98
N ILE A 164 18.91 3.21 -2.16
CA ILE A 164 19.14 4.33 -3.07
C ILE A 164 19.46 5.54 -2.20
N ARG A 165 20.74 5.92 -2.17
CA ARG A 165 21.21 7.01 -1.32
C ARG A 165 20.44 8.31 -1.60
N ASP A 166 20.07 9.01 -0.52
CA ASP A 166 19.38 10.30 -0.58
C ASP A 166 18.00 10.23 -1.28
N HIS A 167 17.38 9.04 -1.29
CA HIS A 167 16.02 8.81 -1.80
C HIS A 167 15.12 8.30 -0.68
N TRP A 168 14.09 9.07 -0.30
CA TRP A 168 13.15 8.69 0.77
C TRP A 168 11.81 8.27 0.16
N PRO A 169 11.65 7.00 -0.27
CA PRO A 169 10.45 6.57 -0.97
C PRO A 169 9.21 6.67 -0.07
N GLN A 170 8.13 7.23 -0.63
CA GLN A 170 6.84 7.42 0.03
C GLN A 170 5.69 6.71 -0.68
N ALA A 171 5.89 6.35 -1.95
CA ALA A 171 5.01 5.47 -2.68
C ALA A 171 5.81 4.52 -3.57
N VAL A 172 5.17 3.41 -3.95
CA VAL A 172 5.73 2.40 -4.84
C VAL A 172 4.63 1.82 -5.71
N ALA A 173 4.94 1.50 -6.96
CA ALA A 173 4.01 0.85 -7.87
C ALA A 173 4.74 -0.05 -8.86
N PHE A 174 4.08 -1.12 -9.30
CA PHE A 174 4.53 -1.88 -10.45
C PHE A 174 4.11 -1.17 -11.74
N GLY A 175 5.08 -0.95 -12.62
CA GLY A 175 4.91 -0.24 -13.89
C GLY A 175 4.68 -1.18 -15.06
N GLN A 176 5.18 -0.79 -16.23
CA GLN A 176 5.09 -1.61 -17.44
C GLN A 176 5.91 -2.89 -17.30
N VAL A 177 5.48 -3.95 -17.99
CA VAL A 177 6.23 -5.20 -18.09
C VAL A 177 7.28 -5.05 -19.17
N GLY A 178 8.55 -4.97 -18.74
CA GLY A 178 9.69 -5.02 -19.64
C GLY A 178 10.07 -6.47 -20.00
N VAL A 179 11.14 -6.63 -20.76
CA VAL A 179 11.67 -7.95 -21.18
C VAL A 179 12.04 -8.84 -19.98
N ARG A 180 12.38 -8.25 -18.83
CA ARG A 180 12.78 -8.95 -17.59
C ARG A 180 11.69 -8.95 -16.51
N GLY A 181 10.43 -8.74 -16.89
CA GLY A 181 9.30 -8.68 -15.94
C GLY A 181 8.90 -7.24 -15.58
N PRO A 182 8.04 -7.06 -14.56
CA PRO A 182 7.48 -5.75 -14.25
C PRO A 182 8.55 -4.81 -13.69
N GLU A 183 8.60 -3.59 -14.22
CA GLU A 183 9.39 -2.51 -13.66
C GLU A 183 8.84 -2.09 -12.30
N LEU A 184 9.72 -1.65 -11.41
CA LEU A 184 9.32 -1.10 -10.12
C LEU A 184 9.55 0.40 -10.10
N TRP A 185 8.50 1.16 -9.81
CA TRP A 185 8.53 2.62 -9.75
C TRP A 185 8.51 3.06 -8.29
N THR A 186 9.51 3.81 -7.85
CA THR A 186 9.58 4.38 -6.50
C THR A 186 9.46 5.90 -6.57
N PHE A 187 8.69 6.47 -5.66
CA PHE A 187 8.38 7.89 -5.63
C PHE A 187 8.93 8.49 -4.34
N GLY A 188 9.97 9.30 -4.48
CA GLY A 188 10.69 9.88 -3.35
C GLY A 188 10.05 11.17 -2.85
N ARG A 189 9.93 11.27 -1.52
CA ARG A 189 9.24 12.37 -0.85
C ARG A 189 9.99 13.69 -0.99
N GLU A 190 11.18 13.74 -0.39
CA GLU A 190 11.95 14.99 -0.22
C GLU A 190 12.79 15.32 -1.44
N ASP A 191 13.33 14.30 -2.12
CA ASP A 191 14.10 14.47 -3.35
C ASP A 191 13.20 14.73 -4.57
N GLY A 192 11.91 14.39 -4.47
CA GLY A 192 10.93 14.57 -5.54
C GLY A 192 11.27 13.76 -6.80
N VAL A 193 12.05 12.69 -6.66
CA VAL A 193 12.52 11.86 -7.79
C VAL A 193 11.68 10.61 -7.90
N ILE A 194 11.32 10.28 -9.15
CA ILE A 194 10.75 8.99 -9.52
C ILE A 194 11.89 8.13 -10.09
N TYR A 195 12.22 7.02 -9.42
CA TYR A 195 13.14 6.02 -9.97
C TYR A 195 12.35 4.85 -10.57
N ILE A 196 12.83 4.38 -11.72
CA ILE A 196 12.33 3.16 -12.37
C ILE A 196 13.43 2.12 -12.25
N LEU A 197 13.11 0.99 -11.64
CA LEU A 197 14.03 -0.09 -11.31
C LEU A 197 13.68 -1.36 -12.10
N ASN A 198 14.69 -2.14 -12.45
CA ASN A 198 14.48 -3.51 -12.92
C ASN A 198 14.21 -4.49 -11.76
N ASP A 199 14.16 -5.78 -12.08
CA ASP A 199 14.03 -6.90 -11.15
C ASP A 199 15.17 -7.02 -10.14
N GLU A 200 16.38 -6.66 -10.53
CA GLU A 200 17.58 -6.67 -9.68
C GLU A 200 17.71 -5.41 -8.80
N GLY A 201 16.80 -4.44 -8.95
CA GLY A 201 16.87 -3.13 -8.28
C GLY A 201 17.77 -2.11 -8.96
N LYS A 202 18.33 -2.40 -10.14
CA LYS A 202 19.12 -1.45 -10.91
C LYS A 202 18.23 -0.31 -11.43
N ILE A 203 18.67 0.93 -11.21
CA ILE A 203 18.02 2.13 -11.76
C ILE A 203 18.14 2.13 -13.28
N LEU A 204 17.00 2.07 -13.96
CA LEU A 204 16.87 2.19 -15.41
C LEU A 204 16.69 3.65 -15.83
N LYS A 205 15.91 4.40 -15.05
CA LYS A 205 15.58 5.81 -15.33
C LYS A 205 15.30 6.55 -14.03
N ALA A 206 15.60 7.84 -14.04
CA ALA A 206 15.27 8.77 -12.97
C ALA A 206 14.56 9.99 -13.56
N LYS A 207 13.55 10.51 -12.86
CA LYS A 207 12.83 11.73 -13.25
C LYS A 207 12.56 12.60 -12.03
N THR A 208 13.13 13.80 -12.03
CA THR A 208 12.78 14.82 -11.04
C THR A 208 11.44 15.46 -11.38
N THR A 209 10.56 15.55 -10.38
CA THR A 209 9.24 16.18 -10.51
C THR A 209 9.26 17.66 -10.12
N GLY A 210 10.25 18.07 -9.31
CA GLY A 210 10.32 19.41 -8.72
C GLY A 210 9.33 19.63 -7.58
N ALA A 211 8.63 18.58 -7.13
CA ALA A 211 7.63 18.62 -6.07
C ALA A 211 8.06 17.76 -4.88
N VAL A 212 7.60 18.13 -3.68
CA VAL A 212 7.61 17.24 -2.52
C VAL A 212 6.44 16.28 -2.68
N ILE A 213 6.72 14.98 -2.76
CA ILE A 213 5.70 13.96 -3.05
C ILE A 213 5.06 13.46 -1.76
N GLY A 214 3.77 13.74 -1.57
CA GLY A 214 2.98 13.25 -0.43
C GLY A 214 2.58 11.78 -0.58
N HIS A 215 2.15 11.39 -1.79
CA HIS A 215 1.85 10.02 -2.21
C HIS A 215 1.82 9.97 -3.75
N ALA A 216 1.92 8.78 -4.33
CA ALA A 216 1.64 8.57 -5.75
C ALA A 216 0.90 7.26 -6.01
N VAL A 217 0.11 7.20 -7.07
CA VAL A 217 -0.47 5.97 -7.62
C VAL A 217 -0.30 5.99 -9.14
N LEU A 218 -0.19 4.80 -9.73
CA LEU A 218 0.09 4.61 -11.15
C LEU A 218 -0.95 3.67 -11.75
N SER A 219 -1.43 4.01 -12.95
CA SER A 219 -2.26 3.14 -13.79
C SER A 219 -1.57 2.96 -15.14
N THR A 220 -1.05 1.75 -15.39
CA THR A 220 -0.49 1.40 -16.70
C THR A 220 -1.57 1.35 -17.77
N LYS A 221 -2.80 0.97 -17.39
CA LYS A 221 -3.97 0.92 -18.28
C LYS A 221 -4.37 2.30 -18.78
N ASP A 222 -4.34 3.29 -17.91
CA ASP A 222 -4.78 4.66 -18.23
C ASP A 222 -3.61 5.58 -18.63
N ASP A 223 -2.39 5.04 -18.77
CA ASP A 223 -1.16 5.79 -19.05
C ASP A 223 -0.99 7.01 -18.12
N ALA A 224 -1.27 6.80 -16.84
CA ALA A 224 -1.44 7.89 -15.87
C ALA A 224 -0.68 7.65 -14.56
N ILE A 225 -0.16 8.74 -14.00
CA ILE A 225 0.33 8.81 -12.62
C ILE A 225 -0.45 9.93 -11.93
N ILE A 226 -0.99 9.64 -10.76
CA ILE A 226 -1.58 10.64 -9.88
C ILE A 226 -0.58 10.84 -8.73
N LEU A 227 -0.15 12.07 -8.54
CA LEU A 227 0.87 12.46 -7.58
C LEU A 227 0.30 13.54 -6.67
N ASP A 228 0.36 13.34 -5.37
CA ASP A 228 0.03 14.36 -4.37
C ASP A 228 1.23 15.30 -4.20
N ASP A 229 1.18 16.46 -4.86
CA ASP A 229 2.17 17.52 -4.71
C ASP A 229 1.79 18.33 -3.47
N VAL A 230 2.55 18.15 -2.39
CA VAL A 230 2.25 18.73 -1.07
C VAL A 230 2.03 20.25 -1.12
N SER A 231 2.62 20.93 -2.10
CA SER A 231 2.53 22.38 -2.26
C SER A 231 1.39 22.85 -3.17
N GLN A 232 0.97 22.03 -4.15
CA GLN A 232 0.05 22.46 -5.21
C GLN A 232 -1.25 21.66 -5.29
N GLY A 233 -1.37 20.56 -4.52
CA GLY A 233 -2.50 19.63 -4.56
C GLY A 233 -2.25 18.44 -5.49
N ILE A 234 -3.32 17.80 -5.95
CA ILE A 234 -3.21 16.54 -6.71
C ILE A 234 -2.83 16.84 -8.17
N ALA A 235 -1.74 16.27 -8.63
CA ALA A 235 -1.22 16.42 -9.98
C ALA A 235 -1.42 15.13 -10.79
N LEU A 236 -1.91 15.26 -12.03
CA LEU A 236 -2.00 14.18 -13.00
C LEU A 236 -0.85 14.29 -13.99
N TYR A 237 -0.10 13.22 -14.14
CA TYR A 237 1.00 13.08 -15.09
C TYR A 237 0.70 11.98 -16.11
N LYS A 238 1.25 12.13 -17.32
CA LYS A 238 1.27 11.06 -18.33
C LYS A 238 2.39 10.08 -18.02
N LEU A 239 2.13 8.77 -18.03
CA LEU A 239 3.14 7.76 -17.73
C LEU A 239 4.23 7.70 -18.82
N SER A 240 3.85 7.71 -20.11
CA SER A 240 4.78 7.61 -21.24
C SER A 240 5.86 8.70 -21.30
N GLY A 241 5.59 9.90 -20.77
CA GLY A 241 6.48 11.07 -20.81
C GLY A 241 6.88 11.60 -19.43
N THR A 242 6.21 11.14 -18.37
CA THR A 242 6.29 11.70 -17.01
C THR A 242 6.11 13.22 -16.98
N GLU A 243 5.21 13.71 -17.83
CA GLU A 243 4.86 15.13 -17.97
C GLU A 243 3.59 15.43 -17.20
N ARG A 244 3.57 16.56 -16.48
CA ARG A 244 2.38 17.02 -15.75
C ARG A 244 1.34 17.51 -16.75
N ILE A 245 0.16 16.88 -16.72
CA ILE A 245 -0.98 17.23 -17.57
C ILE A 245 -1.85 18.29 -16.88
N ARG A 246 -2.14 18.09 -15.58
CA ARG A 246 -3.13 18.89 -14.84
C ARG A 246 -2.85 18.89 -13.34
N THR A 247 -3.29 19.93 -12.66
CA THR A 247 -3.40 20.00 -11.19
C THR A 247 -4.87 20.16 -10.78
N PHE A 248 -5.27 19.46 -9.73
CA PHE A 248 -6.59 19.54 -9.10
C PHE A 248 -6.41 20.17 -7.72
N GLN A 249 -7.19 21.22 -7.46
CA GLN A 249 -7.28 21.93 -6.17
C GLN A 249 -8.65 21.67 -5.54
#